data_AF-A0A3R7M8B4-F1
#
_entry.id   AF-A0A3R7M8B4-F1
#
_cell.length_a   1.000
_cell.length_b   1.000
_cell.length_c   1.000
_cell.angle_alpha   90.00
_cell.angle_beta   90.00
_cell.angle_gamma   90.00
#
_symmetry.space_group_name_H-M   'P 1'
#
loop_
_entity.id
_entity.type
_entity.pdbx_description
1 polymer ?
#
loop_
_entity_poly.entity_id
_entity_poly.type
_entity_poly.pdbx_seq_one_letter_code
_entity_poly.pdbx_strand_id
1 'polypeptide(L)'
;MAGTGEDGCFRQGTPVGRLELIIGPMFAGKTSALIHRVSRLRAAKHRCLVVTHRSDTRYRNAAKGKQQDNAEVSPSFDWELTTHSHHTLFTADVAVSALWELKRWEVSANTEANCRHVGCGPGGNNTTAEERSREDGGDALDWREYDVIAIDEGQFFADLYIFCTAAVAMGKWVFVASLDGDCHQQLFGDVCRLIPHCEVVEKLSAICMRCRTRDAFFTHRRVEVGEVVVVGGAELYEPVCRHCLADVSPRRPAAAKPESN
;
A
#
# COMPACT_ATOMS: atom_id res chain seq x y z
N MET A 1 -15.97 37.85 47.03
CA MET A 1 -16.57 36.56 46.63
C MET A 1 -16.04 36.22 45.26
N ALA A 2 -14.98 35.43 45.21
CA ALA A 2 -14.42 34.88 43.98
C ALA A 2 -15.06 33.51 43.76
N GLY A 3 -15.85 33.37 42.70
CA GLY A 3 -16.32 32.08 42.19
C GLY A 3 -15.49 31.75 40.96
N THR A 4 -14.47 30.90 41.15
CA THR A 4 -13.63 30.36 40.08
C THR A 4 -14.44 29.38 39.24
N GLY A 5 -14.49 29.60 37.93
CA GLY A 5 -15.04 28.65 36.97
C GLY A 5 -14.28 27.33 37.06
N GLU A 6 -15.02 26.27 37.34
CA GLU A 6 -14.55 24.90 37.19
C GLU A 6 -14.70 24.52 35.71
N ASP A 7 -13.82 25.07 34.87
CA ASP A 7 -13.57 24.51 33.55
C ASP A 7 -12.85 23.19 33.76
N GLY A 8 -13.64 22.12 33.84
CA GLY A 8 -13.18 20.74 33.81
C GLY A 8 -12.47 20.44 32.50
N CYS A 9 -11.20 20.84 32.40
CA CYS A 9 -10.29 20.33 31.38
C CYS A 9 -10.03 18.85 31.68
N PHE A 10 -10.90 17.99 31.15
CA PHE A 10 -10.60 16.58 30.95
C PHE A 10 -9.26 16.52 30.22
N ARG A 11 -8.20 16.16 30.93
CA ARG A 11 -6.87 15.99 30.36
C ARG A 11 -7.00 15.01 29.20
N GLN A 12 -6.86 15.55 27.99
CA GLN A 12 -6.72 14.78 26.76
C GLN A 12 -5.55 13.81 26.99
N GLY A 13 -5.86 12.51 27.10
CA GLY A 13 -4.83 11.48 27.10
C GLY A 13 -3.98 11.63 25.84
N THR A 14 -2.68 11.39 25.95
CA THR A 14 -1.79 11.32 24.79
C THR A 14 -2.42 10.39 23.75
N PRO A 15 -2.52 10.78 22.46
CA PRO A 15 -3.06 9.90 21.43
C PRO A 15 -2.29 8.58 21.44
N VAL A 16 -2.97 7.49 21.75
CA VAL A 16 -2.36 6.16 21.75
C VAL A 16 -2.36 5.69 20.30
N GLY A 17 -1.17 5.45 19.76
CA GLY A 17 -1.02 4.90 18.42
C GLY A 17 -1.57 3.48 18.35
N ARG A 18 -1.95 3.06 17.15
CA ARG A 18 -2.53 1.73 16.91
C ARG A 18 -2.08 1.23 15.55
N LEU A 19 -1.75 -0.04 15.46
CA LEU A 19 -1.36 -0.74 14.26
C LEU A 19 -2.29 -1.92 14.00
N GLU A 20 -3.00 -1.88 12.89
CA GLU A 20 -3.80 -3.00 12.37
C GLU A 20 -3.24 -3.52 11.06
N LEU A 21 -3.11 -4.83 10.97
CA LEU A 21 -2.59 -5.52 9.80
C LEU A 21 -3.67 -6.42 9.18
N ILE A 22 -3.92 -6.24 7.88
CA ILE A 22 -4.85 -7.01 7.06
C ILE A 22 -4.02 -7.77 6.03
N ILE A 23 -3.89 -9.08 6.24
CA ILE A 23 -3.11 -9.97 5.38
C ILE A 23 -3.99 -11.00 4.69
N GLY A 24 -3.42 -11.72 3.73
CA GLY A 24 -4.11 -12.77 2.98
C GLY A 24 -3.66 -12.83 1.52
N PRO A 25 -4.06 -13.87 0.78
CA PRO A 25 -3.65 -14.05 -0.60
C PRO A 25 -4.22 -12.96 -1.51
N MET A 26 -3.79 -12.98 -2.77
CA MET A 26 -4.46 -12.18 -3.79
C MET A 26 -5.95 -12.52 -3.86
N PHE A 27 -6.79 -11.55 -4.23
CA PHE A 27 -8.25 -11.67 -4.35
C PHE A 27 -9.02 -11.91 -3.04
N ALA A 28 -8.37 -11.82 -1.87
CA ALA A 28 -9.04 -11.91 -0.57
C ALA A 28 -9.77 -10.63 -0.13
N GLY A 29 -9.80 -9.58 -0.97
CA GLY A 29 -10.49 -8.32 -0.66
C GLY A 29 -9.79 -7.41 0.37
N LYS A 30 -8.47 -7.53 0.55
CA LYS A 30 -7.67 -6.76 1.52
C LYS A 30 -7.86 -5.24 1.38
N THR A 31 -7.69 -4.71 0.18
CA THR A 31 -7.89 -3.29 -0.14
C THR A 31 -9.30 -2.84 0.21
N SER A 32 -10.33 -3.64 -0.10
CA SER A 32 -11.71 -3.32 0.25
C SER A 32 -11.92 -3.26 1.77
N ALA A 33 -11.33 -4.19 2.52
CA ALA A 33 -11.39 -4.19 3.98
C ALA A 33 -10.64 -2.98 4.59
N LEU A 34 -9.51 -2.58 4.00
CA LEU A 34 -8.77 -1.37 4.38
C LEU A 34 -9.61 -0.11 4.18
N ILE A 35 -10.16 0.07 2.98
CA ILE A 35 -10.98 1.23 2.63
C ILE A 35 -12.25 1.28 3.48
N HIS A 36 -12.88 0.14 3.76
CA HIS A 36 -14.04 0.09 4.65
C HIS A 36 -13.72 0.62 6.06
N ARG A 37 -12.55 0.29 6.62
CA ARG A 37 -12.09 0.83 7.91
C ARG A 37 -11.83 2.34 7.83
N VAL A 38 -11.12 2.80 6.79
CA VAL A 38 -10.82 4.22 6.58
C VAL A 38 -12.09 5.06 6.41
N SER A 39 -13.05 4.58 5.62
CA SER A 39 -14.33 5.26 5.37
C SER A 39 -15.11 5.51 6.67
N ARG A 40 -15.08 4.57 7.61
CA ARG A 40 -15.70 4.75 8.94
C ARG A 40 -15.02 5.85 9.76
N LEU A 41 -13.69 5.97 9.67
CA LEU A 41 -12.93 6.99 10.39
C LEU A 41 -13.06 8.37 9.74
N ARG A 42 -13.11 8.43 8.40
CA ARG A 42 -13.45 9.66 7.67
C ARG A 42 -14.85 10.15 8.04
N ALA A 43 -15.84 9.25 8.14
CA ALA A 43 -17.19 9.60 8.59
C ALA A 43 -17.22 10.13 10.04
N ALA A 44 -16.29 9.67 10.88
CA ALA A 44 -16.06 10.19 12.23
C ALA A 44 -15.18 11.46 12.26
N LYS A 45 -14.90 12.09 11.11
CA LYS A 45 -14.12 13.33 10.94
C LYS A 45 -12.62 13.22 11.25
N HIS A 46 -12.04 12.03 11.22
CA HIS A 46 -10.58 11.87 11.27
C HIS A 46 -9.93 12.22 9.92
N ARG A 47 -8.78 12.89 9.96
CA ARG A 47 -7.96 13.12 8.76
C ARG A 47 -7.25 11.81 8.40
N CYS A 48 -7.61 11.22 7.27
CA CYS A 48 -7.11 9.92 6.85
C CYS A 48 -6.34 10.02 5.53
N LEU A 49 -5.11 9.51 5.53
CA LEU A 49 -4.24 9.38 4.37
C LEU A 49 -4.22 7.93 3.89
N VAL A 50 -4.57 7.68 2.64
CA VAL A 50 -4.49 6.38 1.97
C VAL A 50 -3.33 6.40 0.98
N VAL A 51 -2.35 5.52 1.22
CA VAL A 51 -1.11 5.40 0.47
C VAL A 51 -1.12 4.10 -0.31
N THR A 52 -0.77 4.16 -1.59
CA THR A 52 -0.52 2.97 -2.41
C THR A 52 0.91 3.01 -2.97
N HIS A 53 1.40 1.88 -3.46
CA HIS A 53 2.73 1.79 -4.04
C HIS A 53 2.71 2.14 -5.54
N ARG A 54 3.67 2.96 -6.01
CA ARG A 54 3.71 3.45 -7.40
C ARG A 54 3.83 2.35 -8.45
N SER A 55 4.49 1.24 -8.12
CA SER A 55 4.60 0.10 -9.03
C SER A 55 3.29 -0.68 -9.20
N ASP A 56 2.32 -0.50 -8.30
CA ASP A 56 0.98 -1.05 -8.52
C ASP A 56 0.18 -0.16 -9.46
N THR A 57 0.19 -0.53 -10.74
CA THR A 57 -0.50 0.22 -11.80
C THR A 57 -1.90 -0.34 -12.11
N ARG A 58 -2.33 -1.41 -11.43
CA ARG A 58 -3.59 -2.12 -11.71
C ARG A 58 -4.81 -1.22 -11.56
N TYR A 59 -4.74 -0.27 -10.62
CA TYR A 59 -5.86 0.64 -10.30
C TYR A 59 -5.81 1.98 -11.06
N ARG A 60 -4.65 2.37 -11.59
CA ARG A 60 -4.50 3.65 -12.31
C ARG A 60 -5.13 3.62 -13.71
N ASN A 61 -5.22 2.45 -14.32
CA ASN A 61 -5.73 2.31 -15.68
C ASN A 61 -7.27 2.19 -15.75
N ALA A 62 -7.94 1.81 -14.67
CA ALA A 62 -9.41 1.76 -14.62
C ALA A 62 -10.07 3.15 -14.70
N ALA A 63 -9.39 4.21 -14.22
CA ALA A 63 -9.89 5.58 -14.27
C ALA A 63 -9.73 6.25 -15.66
N LYS A 64 -8.98 5.64 -16.60
CA LYS A 64 -8.75 6.19 -17.94
C LYS A 64 -9.69 5.63 -19.02
N GLY A 65 -10.65 4.77 -18.67
CA GLY A 65 -11.60 4.15 -19.60
C GLY A 65 -12.81 5.02 -20.01
N LYS A 66 -12.66 6.34 -20.14
CA LYS A 66 -13.69 7.22 -20.73
C LYS A 66 -13.09 8.14 -21.79
N GLN A 67 -12.71 7.56 -22.93
CA GLN A 67 -12.66 8.29 -24.20
C GLN A 67 -12.89 7.33 -25.38
N GLN A 68 -14.15 7.33 -25.85
CA GLN A 68 -14.69 7.11 -27.20
C GLN A 68 -14.03 6.10 -28.17
N ASP A 69 -14.76 5.06 -28.61
CA ASP A 69 -15.53 5.08 -29.87
C ASP A 69 -16.25 3.75 -30.21
N ASN A 70 -17.17 3.84 -31.17
CA ASN A 70 -18.26 2.93 -31.55
C ASN A 70 -17.91 1.48 -32.02
N ALA A 71 -18.94 0.63 -31.85
CA ALA A 71 -19.41 -0.47 -32.73
C ALA A 71 -18.95 -1.93 -32.49
N GLU A 72 -19.97 -2.79 -32.51
CA GLU A 72 -20.05 -4.26 -32.55
C GLU A 72 -19.80 -5.06 -31.27
N VAL A 73 -20.91 -5.37 -30.60
CA VAL A 73 -21.04 -6.36 -29.52
C VAL A 73 -21.47 -7.70 -30.12
N SER A 74 -20.73 -8.76 -29.81
CA SER A 74 -21.25 -10.14 -29.75
C SER A 74 -20.47 -10.93 -28.69
N PRO A 75 -21.12 -11.88 -27.99
CA PRO A 75 -20.92 -12.03 -26.56
C PRO A 75 -19.99 -13.19 -26.24
N SER A 76 -18.98 -12.92 -25.42
CA SER A 76 -18.26 -13.98 -24.72
C SER A 76 -17.96 -13.54 -23.30
N PHE A 77 -18.95 -13.78 -22.45
CA PHE A 77 -18.83 -13.99 -21.01
C PHE A 77 -17.97 -12.95 -20.27
N ASP A 78 -18.52 -11.74 -20.16
CA ASP A 78 -18.11 -10.76 -19.17
C ASP A 78 -18.34 -11.35 -17.77
N TRP A 79 -17.25 -11.64 -17.06
CA TRP A 79 -17.27 -11.55 -15.61
C TRP A 79 -17.12 -10.07 -15.26
N GLU A 80 -18.15 -9.27 -15.51
CA GLU A 80 -18.36 -8.11 -14.64
C GLU A 80 -18.67 -8.69 -13.25
N LEU A 81 -17.62 -8.92 -12.45
CA LEU A 81 -17.74 -9.04 -11.01
C LEU A 81 -18.20 -7.68 -10.50
N THR A 82 -19.51 -7.51 -10.60
CA THR A 82 -20.29 -6.47 -9.98
C THR A 82 -20.05 -6.51 -8.47
N THR A 83 -19.16 -5.65 -7.98
CA THR A 83 -19.39 -5.06 -6.66
C THR A 83 -20.61 -4.15 -6.80
N HIS A 84 -21.79 -4.71 -6.54
CA HIS A 84 -23.02 -3.92 -6.48
C HIS A 84 -22.87 -2.83 -5.40
N SER A 85 -23.16 -1.61 -5.84
CA SER A 85 -23.66 -0.47 -5.06
C SER A 85 -22.62 0.52 -4.52
N HIS A 86 -22.69 1.70 -5.15
CA HIS A 86 -21.95 2.96 -4.95
C HIS A 86 -20.59 3.02 -5.64
N HIS A 87 -20.53 3.89 -6.65
CA HIS A 87 -19.33 4.55 -7.16
C HIS A 87 -18.44 5.07 -6.01
N THR A 88 -17.65 4.20 -5.42
CA THR A 88 -16.46 4.57 -4.66
C THR A 88 -15.31 4.25 -5.58
N LEU A 89 -15.01 5.22 -6.44
CA LEU A 89 -13.71 5.25 -7.11
C LEU A 89 -12.66 5.04 -6.01
N PHE A 90 -11.88 3.98 -6.14
CA PHE A 90 -10.69 3.78 -5.34
C PHE A 90 -9.77 4.97 -5.61
N THR A 91 -9.76 5.95 -4.71
CA THR A 91 -8.80 7.04 -4.74
C THR A 91 -7.86 6.81 -3.57
N ALA A 92 -6.78 6.06 -3.80
CA ALA A 92 -5.60 6.27 -2.99
C ALA A 92 -5.27 7.78 -3.07
N ASP A 93 -5.04 8.41 -1.94
CA ASP A 93 -4.77 9.85 -1.91
C ASP A 93 -3.39 10.14 -2.54
N VAL A 94 -2.46 9.17 -2.42
CA VAL A 94 -1.10 9.29 -2.96
C VAL A 94 -0.51 7.94 -3.36
N ALA A 95 0.32 7.95 -4.41
CA ALA A 95 1.12 6.80 -4.85
C ALA A 95 2.62 7.11 -4.76
N VAL A 96 3.34 6.42 -3.88
CA VAL A 96 4.78 6.63 -3.60
C VAL A 96 5.58 5.35 -3.80
N SER A 97 6.89 5.46 -3.96
CA SER A 97 7.78 4.28 -4.01
C SER A 97 8.39 3.97 -2.64
N ALA A 98 8.60 5.00 -1.81
CA ALA A 98 8.97 4.88 -0.41
C ALA A 98 8.02 5.70 0.47
N LEU A 99 7.67 5.18 1.65
CA LEU A 99 6.81 5.88 2.61
C LEU A 99 7.47 7.15 3.15
N TRP A 100 8.80 7.20 3.20
CA TRP A 100 9.53 8.43 3.55
C TRP A 100 9.41 9.56 2.53
N GLU A 101 8.91 9.31 1.31
CA GLU A 101 8.56 10.38 0.35
C GLU A 101 7.40 11.26 0.87
N LEU A 102 6.62 10.75 1.83
CA LEU A 102 5.52 11.49 2.49
C LEU A 102 6.01 12.59 3.46
N LYS A 103 7.32 12.87 3.46
CA LYS A 103 7.93 13.93 4.24
C LYS A 103 8.91 14.66 3.35
N ARG A 104 8.69 15.96 3.09
CA ARG A 104 9.72 16.79 2.47
C ARG A 104 10.87 16.95 3.47
N TRP A 105 12.04 16.42 3.13
CA TRP A 105 13.28 16.82 3.78
C TRP A 105 13.67 18.18 3.20
N GLU A 106 13.32 19.28 3.89
CA GLU A 106 14.09 20.50 3.69
C GLU A 106 15.47 20.26 4.30
N VAL A 107 16.48 20.02 3.45
CA VAL A 107 17.84 20.34 3.84
C VAL A 107 17.81 21.85 4.05
N SER A 108 17.83 22.33 5.29
CA SER A 108 18.30 23.69 5.53
C SER A 108 19.76 23.72 5.06
N ALA A 109 19.97 24.13 3.82
CA ALA A 109 21.25 24.57 3.32
C ALA A 109 21.60 25.87 4.07
N ASN A 110 22.02 25.73 5.32
CA ASN A 110 22.56 26.84 6.09
C ASN A 110 23.57 26.35 7.14
N THR A 111 24.55 25.57 6.67
CA THR A 111 25.86 25.43 7.33
C THR A 111 26.94 25.07 6.30
N GLU A 112 27.06 25.89 5.25
CA GLU A 112 28.32 25.98 4.49
C GLU A 112 28.70 27.46 4.31
N ALA A 113 28.78 28.17 5.43
CA ALA A 113 29.53 29.42 5.51
C ALA A 113 30.94 29.12 6.03
N ASN A 114 31.72 28.29 5.33
CA ASN A 114 33.19 28.30 5.47
C ASN A 114 33.91 27.51 4.36
N CYS A 115 34.06 28.09 3.17
CA CYS A 115 35.29 27.85 2.42
C CYS A 115 35.71 29.11 1.66
N ARG A 116 36.91 29.56 1.97
CA ARG A 116 37.56 30.80 1.55
C ARG A 116 38.09 30.67 0.11
N HIS A 117 38.08 31.80 -0.62
CA HIS A 117 38.95 32.13 -1.78
C HIS A 117 38.73 31.27 -3.05
N VAL A 118 38.55 31.75 -4.29
CA VAL A 118 39.14 32.83 -5.12
C VAL A 118 38.11 33.10 -6.25
N GLY A 119 37.63 34.32 -6.56
CA GLY A 119 38.27 35.31 -7.44
C GLY A 119 37.80 35.23 -8.91
N CYS A 120 37.33 36.38 -9.44
CA CYS A 120 37.19 36.81 -10.85
C CYS A 120 35.86 36.63 -11.63
N GLY A 121 35.19 37.77 -11.86
CA GLY A 121 35.06 38.34 -13.23
C GLY A 121 33.67 38.29 -13.92
N PRO A 122 33.08 39.44 -14.32
CA PRO A 122 31.75 39.52 -14.93
C PRO A 122 31.78 39.56 -16.48
N GLY A 123 30.76 39.00 -17.14
CA GLY A 123 30.56 39.12 -18.59
C GLY A 123 29.17 38.66 -19.02
N GLY A 124 28.34 39.61 -19.45
CA GLY A 124 26.95 39.38 -19.86
C GLY A 124 26.77 38.84 -21.27
N ASN A 125 25.57 38.37 -21.61
CA ASN A 125 24.54 39.20 -22.26
C ASN A 125 23.33 38.34 -22.70
N ASN A 126 22.18 38.96 -22.48
CA ASN A 126 20.80 38.63 -22.85
C ASN A 126 20.55 37.83 -24.14
N THR A 127 19.64 36.86 -24.03
CA THR A 127 18.54 36.68 -24.98
C THR A 127 17.22 36.62 -24.23
N THR A 128 16.23 37.25 -24.84
CA THR A 128 14.95 37.70 -24.31
C THR A 128 13.91 36.59 -24.16
N ALA A 129 13.18 36.67 -23.05
CA ALA A 129 11.74 36.46 -22.90
C ALA A 129 11.10 35.22 -23.57
N GLU A 130 10.81 34.21 -22.75
CA GLU A 130 9.51 33.53 -22.81
C GLU A 130 8.99 33.30 -21.39
N GLU A 131 7.80 33.85 -21.15
CA GLU A 131 6.99 33.68 -19.96
C GLU A 131 6.70 32.19 -19.74
N ARG A 132 7.40 31.55 -18.80
CA ARG A 132 6.93 30.29 -18.22
C ARG A 132 5.85 30.59 -17.20
N SER A 133 4.64 30.52 -17.71
CA SER A 133 3.39 30.50 -16.98
C SER A 133 3.44 29.48 -15.84
N ARG A 134 3.21 29.98 -14.63
CA ARG A 134 2.34 29.42 -13.58
C ARG A 134 2.48 27.92 -13.28
N GLU A 135 3.20 27.68 -12.18
CA GLU A 135 2.72 26.95 -10.99
C GLU A 135 1.99 25.62 -11.21
N ASP A 136 2.75 24.51 -11.14
CA ASP A 136 2.30 23.31 -10.43
C ASP A 136 3.14 23.22 -9.14
N GLY A 137 2.85 24.13 -8.21
CA GLY A 137 3.26 23.97 -6.82
C GLY A 137 2.49 22.78 -6.24
N GLY A 138 3.01 21.57 -6.45
CA GLY A 138 2.45 20.37 -5.82
C GLY A 138 2.54 20.53 -4.32
N ASP A 139 1.39 20.74 -3.66
CA ASP A 139 1.28 20.77 -2.21
C ASP A 139 1.99 19.53 -1.64
N ALA A 140 3.08 19.78 -0.90
CA ALA A 140 3.88 18.72 -0.32
C ALA A 140 3.07 18.06 0.81
N LEU A 141 2.63 16.81 0.59
CA LEU A 141 1.93 16.01 1.59
C LEU A 141 2.84 15.68 2.77
N ASP A 142 2.52 16.17 3.98
CA ASP A 142 3.12 15.73 5.24
C ASP A 142 2.19 14.74 5.96
N TRP A 143 2.62 13.47 6.06
CA TRP A 143 1.83 12.43 6.75
C TRP A 143 1.54 12.75 8.22
N ARG A 144 2.32 13.63 8.86
CA ARG A 144 2.15 14.02 10.27
C ARG A 144 0.87 14.81 10.50
N GLU A 145 0.33 15.42 9.46
CA GLU A 145 -0.96 16.13 9.50
C GLU A 145 -2.15 15.17 9.49
N TYR A 146 -1.96 13.87 9.38
CA TYR A 146 -3.07 12.91 9.37
C TYR A 146 -3.18 12.19 10.70
N ASP A 147 -4.39 11.87 11.12
CA ASP A 147 -4.64 11.09 12.33
C ASP A 147 -4.53 9.59 12.03
N VAL A 148 -4.93 9.22 10.81
CA VAL A 148 -4.99 7.85 10.30
C VAL A 148 -4.15 7.74 9.04
N ILE A 149 -3.33 6.69 8.96
CA ILE A 149 -2.51 6.36 7.81
C ILE A 149 -2.85 4.94 7.38
N ALA A 150 -3.36 4.77 6.17
CA ALA A 150 -3.71 3.49 5.58
C ALA A 150 -2.77 3.19 4.43
N ILE A 151 -2.04 2.09 4.53
CA ILE A 151 -1.03 1.66 3.55
C ILE A 151 -1.59 0.44 2.84
N ASP A 152 -1.81 0.57 1.54
CA ASP A 152 -2.15 -0.56 0.68
C ASP A 152 -0.89 -1.13 0.01
N GLU A 153 -0.95 -2.42 -0.30
CA GLU A 153 0.16 -3.17 -0.91
C GLU A 153 1.48 -3.04 -0.13
N GLY A 154 1.39 -3.13 1.20
CA GLY A 154 2.49 -2.93 2.15
C GLY A 154 3.79 -3.67 1.81
N GLN A 155 3.70 -4.83 1.16
CA GLN A 155 4.82 -5.72 0.89
C GLN A 155 5.85 -5.13 -0.09
N PHE A 156 5.48 -4.09 -0.85
CA PHE A 156 6.39 -3.41 -1.76
C PHE A 156 7.24 -2.33 -1.09
N PHE A 157 6.87 -1.90 0.12
CA PHE A 157 7.59 -0.86 0.85
C PHE A 157 8.73 -1.45 1.68
N ALA A 158 9.97 -1.23 1.24
CA ALA A 158 11.16 -1.66 2.00
C ALA A 158 11.32 -0.94 3.34
N ASP A 159 10.70 0.24 3.49
CA ASP A 159 10.70 1.07 4.69
C ASP A 159 9.45 0.88 5.57
N LEU A 160 8.59 -0.09 5.25
CA LEU A 160 7.31 -0.34 5.93
C LEU A 160 7.44 -0.43 7.45
N TYR A 161 8.35 -1.29 7.94
CA TYR A 161 8.51 -1.55 9.37
C TYR A 161 8.89 -0.28 10.14
N ILE A 162 9.89 0.44 9.64
CA ILE A 162 10.42 1.64 10.30
C ILE A 162 9.37 2.75 10.27
N PHE A 163 8.67 2.93 9.15
CA PHE A 163 7.61 3.93 9.04
C PHE A 163 6.44 3.64 10.00
N CYS A 164 5.91 2.41 10.00
CA CYS A 164 4.75 2.05 10.82
C CYS A 164 5.05 2.21 12.32
N THR A 165 6.20 1.72 12.78
CA THR A 165 6.60 1.84 14.19
C THR A 165 6.80 3.29 14.62
N ALA A 166 7.40 4.13 13.75
CA ALA A 166 7.54 5.56 14.01
C ALA A 166 6.19 6.29 14.04
N ALA A 167 5.28 5.99 13.10
CA ALA A 167 3.95 6.60 13.06
C ALA A 167 3.12 6.24 14.30
N VAL A 168 3.13 4.97 14.70
CA VAL A 168 2.44 4.51 15.93
C VAL A 168 3.03 5.19 17.17
N ALA A 169 4.36 5.31 17.26
CA ALA A 169 5.01 6.02 18.36
C ALA A 169 4.63 7.52 18.42
N MET A 170 4.24 8.11 17.29
CA MET A 170 3.69 9.48 17.20
C MET A 170 2.18 9.55 17.44
N GLY A 171 1.54 8.46 17.90
CA GLY A 171 0.12 8.44 18.24
C GLY A 171 -0.82 8.27 17.05
N LYS A 172 -0.32 7.83 15.89
CA LYS A 172 -1.12 7.63 14.67
C LYS A 172 -1.83 6.28 14.67
N TRP A 173 -2.98 6.22 14.01
CA TRP A 173 -3.65 4.96 13.69
C TRP A 173 -3.18 4.49 12.32
N VAL A 174 -2.46 3.39 12.28
CA VAL A 174 -1.86 2.82 11.09
C VAL A 174 -2.60 1.55 10.69
N PHE A 175 -3.11 1.51 9.48
CA PHE A 175 -3.68 0.31 8.88
C PHE A 175 -2.78 -0.13 7.72
N VAL A 176 -2.47 -1.42 7.66
CA VAL A 176 -1.64 -1.98 6.57
C VAL A 176 -2.42 -3.12 5.92
N ALA A 177 -2.65 -3.03 4.62
CA ALA A 177 -3.13 -4.13 3.80
C ALA A 177 -1.97 -4.70 2.97
N SER A 178 -1.75 -6.01 3.04
CA SER A 178 -0.58 -6.60 2.40
C SER A 178 -0.67 -8.11 2.16
N LEU A 179 0.16 -8.64 1.26
CA LEU A 179 0.41 -10.08 1.16
C LEU A 179 1.32 -10.52 2.31
N ASP A 180 0.98 -11.63 2.99
CA ASP A 180 1.84 -12.24 4.01
C ASP A 180 2.91 -13.17 3.44
N GLY A 181 2.70 -13.67 2.22
CA GLY A 181 3.68 -14.48 1.51
C GLY A 181 3.62 -14.29 0.00
N ASP A 182 4.74 -14.57 -0.65
CA ASP A 182 4.86 -14.60 -2.10
C ASP A 182 4.28 -15.90 -2.70
N CYS A 183 4.42 -16.11 -4.01
CA CYS A 183 3.94 -17.31 -4.68
C CYS A 183 4.69 -18.60 -4.27
N HIS A 184 5.84 -18.47 -3.61
CA HIS A 184 6.65 -19.57 -3.07
C HIS A 184 6.46 -19.75 -1.56
N GLN A 185 5.47 -19.07 -0.96
CA GLN A 185 5.19 -19.06 0.47
C GLN A 185 6.38 -18.55 1.31
N GLN A 186 7.27 -17.76 0.71
CA GLN A 186 8.32 -17.05 1.43
C GLN A 186 7.78 -15.73 1.97
N LEU A 187 8.48 -15.19 2.96
CA LEU A 187 8.15 -13.89 3.53
C LEU A 187 8.17 -12.82 2.44
N PHE A 188 7.11 -12.02 2.33
CA PHE A 188 7.04 -10.92 1.38
C PHE A 188 7.33 -9.60 2.09
N GLY A 189 8.51 -9.05 1.86
CA GLY A 189 8.96 -7.79 2.45
C GLY A 189 9.01 -7.85 3.97
N ASP A 190 8.76 -6.71 4.62
CA ASP A 190 8.83 -6.57 6.09
C ASP A 190 7.49 -6.81 6.80
N VAL A 191 6.46 -7.27 6.08
CA VAL A 191 5.07 -7.38 6.58
C VAL A 191 4.99 -8.23 7.85
N CYS A 192 5.60 -9.42 7.85
CA CYS A 192 5.56 -10.33 8.99
C CYS A 192 6.30 -9.78 10.22
N ARG A 193 7.21 -8.82 10.05
CA ARG A 193 7.90 -8.14 11.18
C ARG A 193 6.97 -7.19 11.93
N LEU A 194 5.85 -6.77 11.33
CA LEU A 194 4.86 -5.93 12.00
C LEU A 194 3.99 -6.72 12.99
N ILE A 195 3.81 -8.03 12.78
CA ILE A 195 2.86 -8.85 13.57
C ILE A 195 3.02 -8.68 15.09
N PRO A 196 4.23 -8.70 15.68
CA PRO A 196 4.40 -8.53 17.13
C PRO A 196 4.02 -7.13 17.65
N HIS A 197 3.89 -6.14 16.76
CA HIS A 197 3.58 -4.75 17.08
C HIS A 197 2.11 -4.39 16.80
N CYS A 198 1.31 -5.33 16.26
CA CYS A 198 -0.08 -5.08 15.90
C CYS A 198 -1.02 -5.33 17.07
N GLU A 199 -1.99 -4.43 17.30
CA GLU A 199 -3.14 -4.72 18.15
C GLU A 199 -4.13 -5.67 17.47
N VAL A 200 -4.19 -5.65 16.13
CA VAL A 200 -5.06 -6.53 15.34
C VAL A 200 -4.31 -7.06 14.13
N VAL A 201 -4.37 -8.38 13.94
CA VAL A 201 -3.94 -9.05 12.71
C VAL A 201 -5.10 -9.88 12.16
N GLU A 202 -5.60 -9.50 10.99
CA GLU A 202 -6.67 -10.19 10.29
C GLU A 202 -6.12 -10.86 9.05
N LYS A 203 -6.24 -12.19 8.95
CA LYS A 203 -5.87 -12.95 7.75
C LYS A 203 -7.12 -13.33 6.98
N LEU A 204 -7.38 -12.60 5.90
CA LEU A 204 -8.50 -12.83 5.00
C LEU A 204 -8.26 -14.07 4.13
N SER A 205 -9.33 -14.80 3.84
CA SER A 205 -9.36 -15.85 2.83
C SER A 205 -9.96 -15.34 1.53
N ALA A 206 -9.57 -15.97 0.43
CA ALA A 206 -10.30 -15.91 -0.84
C ALA A 206 -11.04 -17.24 -1.07
N ILE A 207 -11.79 -17.36 -2.16
CA ILE A 207 -12.28 -18.67 -2.62
C ILE A 207 -11.25 -19.30 -3.54
N CYS A 208 -10.91 -20.57 -3.32
CA CYS A 208 -9.95 -21.28 -4.14
C CYS A 208 -10.44 -21.41 -5.59
N MET A 209 -9.69 -20.84 -6.55
CA MET A 209 -10.09 -20.86 -7.97
C MET A 209 -9.95 -22.23 -8.63
N ARG A 210 -9.25 -23.18 -8.00
CA ARG A 210 -9.09 -24.55 -8.50
C ARG A 210 -10.24 -25.46 -8.09
N CYS A 211 -10.45 -25.64 -6.78
CA CYS A 211 -11.49 -26.53 -6.27
C CYS A 211 -12.85 -25.85 -6.10
N ARG A 212 -12.91 -24.51 -6.09
CA ARG A 212 -14.13 -23.69 -5.99
C ARG A 212 -15.03 -23.97 -4.78
N THR A 213 -14.51 -24.70 -3.79
CA THR A 213 -15.28 -25.23 -2.65
C THR A 213 -14.64 -24.92 -1.31
N ARG A 214 -13.38 -24.48 -1.28
CA ARG A 214 -12.60 -24.24 -0.06
C ARG A 214 -12.04 -22.84 -0.04
N ASP A 215 -11.79 -22.36 1.18
CA ASP A 215 -11.03 -21.16 1.42
C ASP A 215 -9.59 -21.31 0.91
N ALA A 216 -9.13 -20.25 0.27
CA ALA A 216 -7.77 -20.06 -0.19
C ALA A 216 -7.04 -19.09 0.70
N PHE A 217 -5.84 -19.49 1.12
CA PHE A 217 -4.95 -18.71 1.96
C PHE A 217 -3.59 -18.47 1.30
N PHE A 218 -3.42 -18.94 0.06
CA PHE A 218 -2.15 -18.88 -0.68
C PHE A 218 -2.37 -18.36 -2.08
N THR A 219 -1.37 -17.69 -2.63
CA THR A 219 -1.33 -17.26 -4.02
C THR A 219 -0.44 -18.21 -4.80
N HIS A 220 -0.93 -18.75 -5.90
CA HIS A 220 -0.17 -19.57 -6.83
C HIS A 220 0.01 -18.79 -8.15
N ARG A 221 1.23 -18.77 -8.69
CA ARG A 221 1.51 -18.16 -10.01
C ARG A 221 1.33 -19.21 -11.11
N ARG A 222 0.54 -18.88 -12.14
CA ARG A 222 0.22 -19.79 -13.27
C ARG A 222 1.38 -19.97 -14.25
N VAL A 223 2.28 -18.99 -14.35
CA VAL A 223 3.36 -18.94 -15.33
C VAL A 223 4.71 -19.02 -14.63
N GLU A 224 5.61 -19.85 -15.13
CA GLU A 224 7.01 -19.88 -14.69
C GLU A 224 7.76 -18.71 -15.33
N VAL A 225 7.86 -17.62 -14.59
CA VAL A 225 8.74 -16.48 -14.91
C VAL A 225 9.82 -16.41 -13.83
N GLY A 226 11.08 -16.24 -14.24
CA GLY A 226 12.25 -16.25 -13.34
C GLY A 226 12.33 -15.06 -12.37
N GLU A 227 11.45 -14.06 -12.52
CA GLU A 227 11.41 -12.89 -11.63
C GLU A 227 10.52 -13.14 -10.41
N VAL A 228 11.01 -12.79 -9.22
CA VAL A 228 10.27 -12.98 -7.96
C VAL A 228 9.04 -12.06 -7.88
N VAL A 229 9.14 -10.83 -8.39
CA VAL A 229 8.07 -9.83 -8.35
C VAL A 229 7.60 -9.51 -9.75
N VAL A 230 6.39 -9.97 -10.09
CA VAL A 230 5.71 -9.62 -11.35
C VAL A 230 4.36 -9.03 -11.01
N VAL A 231 4.13 -7.76 -11.37
CA VAL A 231 2.84 -7.09 -11.16
C VAL A 231 1.83 -7.67 -12.14
N GLY A 232 0.72 -8.20 -11.61
CA GLY A 232 -0.35 -8.80 -12.40
C GLY A 232 -1.60 -9.09 -11.57
N GLY A 233 -2.65 -9.48 -12.25
CA GLY A 233 -3.94 -9.87 -11.71
C GLY A 233 -4.22 -11.36 -11.90
N ALA A 234 -5.47 -11.68 -12.27
CA ALA A 234 -5.99 -13.04 -12.38
C ALA A 234 -5.38 -13.83 -13.57
N GLU A 235 -4.75 -13.14 -14.50
CA GLU A 235 -4.06 -13.71 -15.65
C GLU A 235 -2.75 -14.41 -15.24
N LEU A 236 -2.05 -13.90 -14.23
CA LEU A 236 -0.80 -14.47 -13.73
C LEU A 236 -0.96 -15.25 -12.44
N TYR A 237 -1.93 -14.89 -11.61
CA TYR A 237 -2.05 -15.40 -10.25
C TYR A 237 -3.44 -15.95 -9.96
N GLU A 238 -3.51 -16.96 -9.09
CA GLU A 238 -4.75 -17.52 -8.58
C GLU A 238 -4.65 -17.81 -7.08
N PRO A 239 -5.73 -17.59 -6.29
CA PRO A 239 -5.78 -17.99 -4.91
C PRO A 239 -6.10 -19.50 -4.81
N VAL A 240 -5.33 -20.21 -3.99
CA VAL A 240 -5.46 -21.67 -3.83
C VAL A 240 -5.56 -22.08 -2.36
N CYS A 241 -6.32 -23.15 -2.12
CA CYS A 241 -6.35 -23.83 -0.83
C CYS A 241 -5.09 -24.68 -0.64
N ARG A 242 -4.81 -25.09 0.60
CA ARG A 242 -3.62 -25.90 0.95
C ARG A 242 -3.49 -27.17 0.11
N HIS A 243 -4.61 -27.86 -0.12
CA HIS A 243 -4.63 -29.10 -0.91
C HIS A 243 -4.22 -28.84 -2.36
N CYS A 244 -4.91 -27.91 -3.03
CA CYS A 244 -4.62 -27.60 -4.42
C CYS A 244 -3.23 -26.99 -4.63
N LEU A 245 -2.64 -26.36 -3.61
CA LEU A 245 -1.26 -25.89 -3.64
C LEU A 245 -0.23 -27.03 -3.60
N ALA A 246 -0.51 -28.06 -2.79
CA ALA A 246 0.33 -29.25 -2.71
C ALA A 246 0.31 -30.06 -4.02
N ASP A 247 -0.80 -30.03 -4.76
CA ASP A 247 -0.94 -30.75 -6.04
C ASP A 247 -0.08 -30.16 -7.17
N VAL A 248 0.27 -28.86 -7.10
CA VAL A 248 1.11 -28.17 -8.11
C VAL A 248 2.56 -28.05 -7.70
N SER A 249 2.86 -28.16 -6.41
CA SER A 249 4.24 -28.11 -5.96
C SER A 249 4.96 -29.34 -6.52
N PRO A 250 6.12 -29.21 -7.20
CA PRO A 250 6.85 -30.37 -7.69
C PRO A 250 7.06 -31.32 -6.52
N ARG A 251 6.54 -32.56 -6.64
CA ARG A 251 6.69 -33.57 -5.61
C ARG A 251 8.17 -33.65 -5.27
N ARG A 252 8.54 -33.38 -4.02
CA ARG A 252 9.90 -33.69 -3.52
C ARG A 252 10.23 -35.09 -4.03
N PRO A 253 11.39 -35.30 -4.71
CA PRO A 253 11.76 -36.65 -5.13
C PRO A 253 11.67 -37.55 -3.91
N ALA A 254 10.95 -38.66 -4.05
CA ALA A 254 10.78 -39.64 -2.98
C ALA A 254 12.17 -39.99 -2.45
N ALA A 255 12.35 -39.92 -1.12
CA ALA A 255 13.58 -40.35 -0.48
C ALA A 255 13.97 -41.73 -1.04
N ALA A 256 15.17 -41.81 -1.61
CA ALA A 256 15.70 -43.06 -2.15
C ALA A 256 15.51 -44.16 -1.09
N LYS A 257 14.86 -45.26 -1.47
CA LYS A 257 14.73 -46.42 -0.60
C LYS A 257 16.16 -46.84 -0.20
N PRO A 258 16.44 -47.14 1.08
CA PRO A 258 17.74 -47.68 1.45
C PRO A 258 17.89 -49.01 0.72
N GLU A 259 18.97 -49.11 -0.06
CA GLU A 259 19.37 -50.36 -0.70
C GLU A 259 19.58 -51.39 0.40
N SER A 260 18.81 -52.48 0.33
CA SER A 260 18.99 -53.64 1.19
C SER A 260 20.35 -54.27 0.85
N ASN A 261 21.24 -54.23 1.83
CA ASN A 261 22.55 -54.88 1.82
C ASN A 261 22.42 -56.41 1.85
#